data_AF-A0A3D4GVM8-F1
#
_entry.id   AF-A0A3D4GVM8-F1
#
_cell.length_a   1.000
_cell.length_b   1.000
_cell.length_c   1.000
_cell.angle_alpha   90.00
_cell.angle_beta   90.00
_cell.angle_gamma   90.00
#
_symmetry.space_group_name_H-M   'P 1'
#
loop_
_entity.id
_entity.type
_entity.pdbx_description
1 polymer ?
#
loop_
_entity_poly.entity_id
_entity_poly.type
_entity_poly.pdbx_seq_one_letter_code
_entity_poly.pdbx_strand_id
1 'polypeptide(L)' 'RKVNLLEATLDQIATLTDIYSAYTTLDCEFETGNMQTLFGEMSEEDKRTYNFDVNRINWPEYVQEIHIPGLKRHVLKIG' A
#
# COMPACT_ATOMS: atom_id res chain seq x y z
N ARG A 1 -3.25 23.26 -23.50
CA ARG A 1 -2.14 22.85 -22.59
C ARG A 1 -2.64 22.37 -21.22
N LYS A 2 -3.54 23.09 -20.52
CA LYS A 2 -4.17 22.60 -19.26
C LYS A 2 -5.11 21.38 -19.46
N VAL A 3 -5.89 21.36 -20.55
CA VAL A 3 -6.82 20.25 -20.87
C VAL A 3 -6.09 18.91 -20.97
N ASN A 4 -4.94 18.89 -21.64
CA ASN A 4 -4.13 17.69 -21.85
C ASN A 4 -3.49 17.14 -20.55
N LEU A 5 -3.17 18.01 -19.58
CA LEU A 5 -2.70 17.58 -18.26
C LEU A 5 -3.83 16.93 -17.44
N LEU A 6 -5.03 17.49 -17.53
CA LEU A 6 -6.21 16.94 -16.86
C LEU A 6 -6.57 15.57 -17.43
N GLU A 7 -6.56 15.42 -18.75
CA GLU A 7 -6.78 14.14 -19.45
C GLU A 7 -5.75 13.08 -19.01
N ALA A 8 -4.45 13.42 -19.03
CA ALA A 8 -3.41 12.50 -18.57
C ALA A 8 -3.55 12.12 -17.08
N THR A 9 -4.00 13.07 -16.24
CA THR A 9 -4.26 12.81 -14.82
C THR A 9 -5.44 11.87 -14.63
N LEU A 10 -6.52 12.05 -15.42
CA LEU A 10 -7.69 11.18 -15.39
C LEU A 10 -7.35 9.75 -15.82
N ASP A 11 -6.59 9.59 -16.90
CA ASP A 11 -6.15 8.27 -17.36
C ASP A 11 -5.29 7.56 -16.31
N GLN A 12 -4.42 8.30 -15.61
CA GLN A 12 -3.62 7.75 -14.53
C GLN A 12 -4.48 7.30 -13.34
N ILE A 13 -5.49 8.09 -12.95
CA ILE A 13 -6.40 7.74 -11.85
C ILE A 13 -7.24 6.52 -12.22
N ALA A 14 -7.74 6.44 -13.45
CA ALA A 14 -8.49 5.29 -13.95
C ALA A 14 -7.65 4.02 -13.90
N THR A 15 -6.40 4.08 -14.39
CA THR A 15 -5.46 2.95 -14.35
C THR A 15 -5.19 2.49 -12.92
N LEU A 16 -4.95 3.42 -11.98
CA LEU A 16 -4.74 3.06 -10.57
C LEU A 16 -6.02 2.45 -9.96
N THR A 17 -7.19 2.98 -10.30
CA THR A 17 -8.48 2.44 -9.84
C THR A 17 -8.65 1.00 -10.30
N ASP A 18 -8.33 0.70 -11.56
CA ASP A 18 -8.43 -0.67 -12.08
C ASP A 18 -7.49 -1.63 -11.35
N ILE A 19 -6.24 -1.23 -11.12
CA ILE A 19 -5.26 -2.05 -10.39
C ILE A 19 -5.69 -2.30 -8.95
N TYR A 20 -6.15 -1.26 -8.26
CA TYR A 20 -6.53 -1.37 -6.85
C TYR A 20 -7.95 -1.92 -6.63
N SER A 21 -8.75 -2.04 -7.69
CA SER A 21 -10.13 -2.54 -7.62
C SER A 21 -10.23 -3.91 -6.95
N ALA A 22 -9.27 -4.81 -7.20
CA ALA A 22 -9.25 -6.14 -6.58
C ALA A 22 -9.09 -6.10 -5.05
N TYR A 23 -8.54 -5.02 -4.49
CA TYR A 23 -8.39 -4.84 -3.05
C TYR A 23 -9.57 -4.12 -2.42
N THR A 24 -10.33 -3.34 -3.20
CA THR A 24 -11.46 -2.53 -2.70
C THR A 24 -12.84 -3.11 -2.99
N THR A 25 -12.92 -4.03 -3.94
CA THR A 25 -14.17 -4.74 -4.31
C THR A 25 -14.25 -6.15 -3.74
N LEU A 26 -13.22 -6.57 -2.99
CA LEU A 26 -13.19 -7.85 -2.33
C LEU A 26 -14.14 -7.83 -1.13
N ASP A 27 -15.16 -8.67 -1.16
CA ASP A 27 -16.12 -8.86 -0.06
C ASP A 27 -15.52 -9.80 1.00
N CYS A 28 -14.40 -9.38 1.59
CA CYS A 28 -13.81 -10.05 2.74
C CYS A 28 -13.15 -9.07 3.69
N GLU A 29 -13.15 -9.41 4.97
CA GLU A 29 -12.39 -8.71 5.99
C GLU A 29 -11.12 -9.49 6.29
N PHE A 30 -9.98 -8.80 6.25
CA PHE A 30 -8.71 -9.35 6.74
C PHE A 30 -8.63 -9.15 8.25
N GLU A 31 -8.92 -10.22 9.00
CA GLU A 31 -8.76 -10.24 10.46
C GLU A 31 -7.28 -10.26 10.83
N THR A 32 -6.88 -9.40 11.78
CA THR A 32 -5.49 -9.30 12.24
C THR A 32 -5.36 -9.30 13.77
N GLY A 33 -6.44 -9.50 14.52
CA GLY A 33 -6.47 -9.43 15.97
C GLY A 33 -5.59 -10.50 16.63
N ASN A 34 -5.51 -11.70 16.06
CA ASN A 34 -4.58 -12.73 16.55
C ASN A 34 -3.11 -12.29 16.41
N MET A 35 -2.74 -11.68 15.29
CA MET A 35 -1.38 -11.17 15.09
C MET A 35 -1.08 -9.99 16.02
N GLN A 36 -2.03 -9.08 16.21
CA GLN A 36 -1.88 -7.93 17.12
C GLN A 36 -1.74 -8.39 18.58
N THR A 37 -2.53 -9.38 19.00
CA THR A 37 -2.45 -9.99 20.34
C THR A 37 -1.09 -10.63 20.55
N LEU A 38 -0.65 -11.49 19.61
CA LEU A 38 0.67 -12.10 19.66
C LEU A 38 1.77 -11.05 19.77
N PHE A 39 1.73 -9.99 18.96
CA PHE A 39 2.71 -8.91 19.03
C PHE A 39 2.72 -8.23 20.40
N GLY A 40 1.55 -7.99 21.00
CA GLY A 40 1.42 -7.38 22.32
C GLY A 40 2.06 -8.21 23.43
N GLU A 41 1.91 -9.53 23.36
CA GLU A 41 2.41 -10.49 24.35
C GLU A 41 3.93 -10.77 24.24
N MET A 42 4.55 -10.44 23.11
CA MET A 42 5.99 -10.63 22.90
C MET A 42 6.84 -9.77 23.84
N SER A 43 8.05 -10.27 24.14
CA SER A 43 9.04 -9.50 24.89
C SER A 43 9.51 -8.28 24.09
N GLU A 44 10.02 -7.25 24.77
CA GLU A 44 10.57 -6.07 24.09
C GLU A 44 11.80 -6.40 23.23
N GLU A 45 12.52 -7.49 23.54
CA GLU A 45 13.60 -7.99 22.69
C GLU A 45 13.04 -8.58 21.39
N ASP A 46 12.05 -9.46 21.49
CA ASP A 46 11.46 -10.10 20.32
C ASP A 46 10.71 -9.09 19.43
N LYS A 47 10.02 -8.11 20.03
CA LYS A 47 9.37 -7.02 19.27
C LYS A 47 10.36 -6.18 18.46
N ARG A 48 11.62 -6.05 18.92
CA ARG A 48 12.68 -5.35 18.18
C ARG A 48 13.28 -6.24 17.09
N THR A 49 13.54 -7.51 17.40
CA THR A 49 14.18 -8.45 16.48
C THR A 49 13.23 -8.91 15.36
N TYR A 50 11.96 -9.14 15.70
CA TYR A 50 10.93 -9.69 14.83
C TYR A 50 9.74 -8.73 14.70
N ASN A 51 10.03 -7.45 14.41
CA ASN A 51 8.97 -6.46 14.32
C ASN A 51 8.07 -6.70 13.10
N PHE A 52 6.76 -6.82 13.33
CA PHE A 52 5.73 -6.87 12.28
C PHE A 52 4.58 -5.88 12.55
N ASP A 53 4.85 -4.81 13.30
CA ASP A 53 3.87 -3.76 13.56
C ASP A 53 3.78 -2.80 12.38
N VAL A 54 2.72 -2.96 11.59
CA VAL A 54 2.44 -2.16 10.39
C VAL A 54 2.16 -0.69 10.71
N ASN A 55 1.85 -0.34 11.97
CA ASN A 55 1.62 1.06 12.36
C ASN A 55 2.91 1.89 12.39
N ARG A 56 4.07 1.24 12.43
CA ARG A 56 5.38 1.92 12.38
C ARG A 56 5.76 2.38 10.98
N ILE A 57 5.06 1.91 9.96
CA ILE A 57 5.29 2.31 8.58
C ILE A 57 4.85 3.77 8.42
N ASN A 58 5.73 4.61 7.89
CA ASN A 58 5.34 5.93 7.39
C ASN A 58 4.52 5.74 6.11
N TRP A 59 3.22 5.47 6.25
CA TRP A 59 2.34 5.14 5.13
C TRP A 59 2.32 6.19 4.02
N PRO A 60 2.25 7.50 4.31
CA PRO A 60 2.35 8.52 3.26
C PRO A 60 3.61 8.39 2.40
N GLU A 61 4.78 8.24 3.01
CA GLU A 61 6.05 8.07 2.31
C GLU A 61 6.11 6.73 1.56
N TYR A 62 5.74 5.64 2.24
CA TYR A 62 5.78 4.31 1.65
C TYR A 62 4.88 4.22 0.40
N VAL A 63 3.65 4.70 0.46
CA VAL A 63 2.72 4.60 -0.66
C VAL A 63 3.16 5.49 -1.83
N GLN A 64 3.50 6.76 -1.55
CA GLN A 64 3.72 7.78 -2.58
C GLN A 64 5.11 7.68 -3.21
N GLU A 65 6.14 7.48 -2.39
CA GLU A 65 7.54 7.58 -2.83
C GLU A 65 8.16 6.21 -3.13
N ILE A 66 7.63 5.12 -2.58
CA ILE A 66 8.21 3.77 -2.70
C ILE A 66 7.30 2.85 -3.52
N HIS A 67 6.06 2.62 -3.04
CA HIS A 67 5.16 1.60 -3.56
C HIS A 67 4.65 1.93 -4.96
N ILE A 68 4.03 3.10 -5.17
CA ILE A 68 3.49 3.48 -6.49
C ILE A 68 4.60 3.59 -7.54
N PRO A 69 5.75 4.25 -7.29
CA PRO A 69 6.86 4.28 -8.26
C PRO A 69 7.40 2.88 -8.56
N GLY A 70 7.55 2.04 -7.54
CA GLY A 70 7.99 0.65 -7.70
C GLY A 70 7.03 -0.18 -8.53
N LEU A 71 5.73 -0.06 -8.28
CA LEU A 71 4.66 -0.72 -9.03
C LEU A 71 4.69 -0.32 -10.50
N LYS A 72 4.76 1.00 -10.78
CA LYS A 72 4.85 1.52 -12.15
C LYS A 72 6.05 0.97 -12.89
N ARG A 73 7.23 1.00 -12.27
CA ARG A 73 8.49 0.57 -12.89
C ARG A 73 8.56 -0.95 -13.10
N HIS A 74 8.17 -1.73 -12.10
CA HIS A 74 8.49 -3.16 -12.06
C HIS A 74 7.32 -4.08 -12.39
N VAL A 75 6.09 -3.67 -12.09
CA VAL A 75 4.89 -4.49 -12.35
C VAL A 75 4.21 -4.06 -13.63
N LEU A 76 3.88 -2.77 -13.73
CA LEU A 76 3.18 -2.23 -14.90
C LEU A 76 4.11 -1.98 -16.08
N LYS A 77 5.42 -1.85 -15.82
CA LYS A 77 6.45 -1.46 -16.81
C LYS A 77 6.10 -0.16 -17.54
N ILE A 78 5.51 0.77 -16.80
CA ILE A 78 5.19 2.13 -17.26
C ILE A 78 6.30 3.03 -16.72
N GLY A 79 7.24 3.41 -17.60
CA GLY A 79 8.40 4.23 -17.28
C GLY A 79 9.09 4.71 -18.56
#